data_AF-A0A924VKM7-F1
#
_entry.id   AF-A0A924VKM7-F1
#
_cell.length_a   1.000
_cell.length_b   1.000
_cell.length_c   1.000
_cell.angle_alpha   90.00
_cell.angle_beta   90.00
_cell.angle_gamma   90.00
#
_symmetry.space_group_name_H-M   'P 1'
#
loop_
_entity.id
_entity.type
_entity.pdbx_description
1 polymer ?
#
loop_
_entity_poly.entity_id
_entity_poly.type
_entity_poly.pdbx_seq_one_letter_code
_entity_poly.pdbx_strand_id
1 'polypeptide(L)'
;SNFQSFWIEVQSDFPLDRDGLLAHLARHEISARRGIMSAHRQPAYRGRDAGNADLSVTERLADHTLILPLYHQLEDADRDRVIDSIRAAAGV
;
A
#
# COMPACT_ATOMS: atom_id res chain seq x y z
N SER A 1 3.51 -22.42 5.83
CA SER A 1 4.19 -21.12 5.66
C SER A 1 3.43 -20.03 6.38
N ASN A 2 4.14 -19.12 7.05
CA ASN A 2 3.55 -17.89 7.59
C ASN A 2 3.84 -16.78 6.59
N PHE A 3 2.80 -16.22 5.98
CA PHE A 3 2.91 -15.05 5.12
C PHE A 3 2.47 -13.83 5.92
N GLN A 4 3.37 -12.88 6.12
CA GLN A 4 3.09 -11.72 6.99
C GLN A 4 2.44 -10.54 6.26
N SER A 5 2.65 -10.39 4.96
CA SER A 5 2.17 -9.22 4.22
C SER A 5 2.11 -9.51 2.73
N PHE A 6 1.05 -9.04 2.08
CA PHE A 6 0.93 -9.01 0.63
C PHE A 6 0.85 -7.54 0.21
N TRP A 7 1.93 -7.01 -0.35
CA TRP A 7 2.00 -5.62 -0.77
C TRP A 7 1.92 -5.51 -2.28
N ILE A 8 1.31 -4.44 -2.75
CA ILE A 8 1.21 -4.07 -4.16
C ILE A 8 1.67 -2.63 -4.35
N GLU A 9 2.12 -2.31 -5.55
CA GLU A 9 2.43 -0.95 -5.97
C GLU A 9 1.33 -0.42 -6.89
N VAL A 10 0.80 0.76 -6.56
CA VAL A 10 -0.16 1.48 -7.38
C VAL A 10 0.61 2.24 -8.46
N GLN A 11 0.50 1.74 -9.69
CA GLN A 11 1.16 2.31 -10.87
C GLN A 11 0.44 3.58 -11.35
N SER A 12 1.13 4.41 -12.13
CA SER A 12 0.63 5.71 -12.60
C SER A 12 -0.55 5.62 -13.58
N ASP A 13 -0.76 4.45 -14.19
CA ASP A 13 -1.88 4.16 -15.09
C ASP A 13 -3.15 3.71 -14.34
N PHE A 14 -3.06 3.46 -13.02
CA PHE A 14 -4.22 3.22 -12.19
C PHE A 14 -4.99 4.54 -11.96
N PRO A 15 -6.34 4.55 -12.03
CA PRO A 15 -7.12 5.78 -11.97
C PRO A 15 -7.11 6.49 -10.60
N LEU A 16 -6.62 5.84 -9.56
CA LEU A 16 -6.45 6.41 -8.21
C LEU A 16 -4.98 6.38 -7.82
N ASP A 17 -4.55 7.35 -7.02
CA ASP A 17 -3.28 7.23 -6.31
C ASP A 17 -3.39 6.25 -5.12
N ARG A 18 -2.27 5.97 -4.45
CA ARG A 18 -2.23 5.03 -3.31
C ARG A 18 -3.20 5.42 -2.20
N ASP A 19 -3.27 6.70 -1.87
CA ASP A 19 -4.13 7.20 -0.78
C ASP A 19 -5.61 7.15 -1.18
N GLY A 20 -5.94 7.42 -2.44
CA GLY A 20 -7.28 7.27 -3.01
C GLY A 20 -7.74 5.83 -3.05
N LEU A 21 -6.88 4.89 -3.44
CA LEU A 21 -7.19 3.45 -3.38
C LEU A 21 -7.37 2.99 -1.93
N LEU A 22 -6.54 3.47 -0.99
CA LEU A 22 -6.70 3.16 0.43
C LEU A 22 -8.06 3.64 0.96
N ALA A 23 -8.48 4.85 0.59
CA ALA A 23 -9.79 5.39 0.95
C ALA A 23 -10.95 4.62 0.28
N HIS A 24 -10.77 4.17 -0.97
CA HIS A 24 -11.74 3.30 -1.65
C HIS A 24 -11.91 1.97 -0.90
N LEU A 25 -10.81 1.28 -0.58
CA LEU A 25 -10.84 0.01 0.16
C LEU A 25 -11.49 0.18 1.54
N ALA A 26 -11.18 1.27 2.24
CA ALA A 26 -11.80 1.57 3.54
C ALA A 26 -13.33 1.73 3.46
N ARG A 27 -13.85 2.36 2.40
CA ARG A 27 -15.31 2.47 2.16
C ARG A 27 -15.97 1.12 1.91
N HIS A 28 -15.20 0.15 1.42
CA HIS A 28 -15.63 -1.23 1.20
C HIS A 28 -15.27 -2.13 2.40
N GLU A 29 -14.95 -1.54 3.57
CA GLU A 29 -14.56 -2.22 4.82
C GLU A 29 -13.36 -3.17 4.67
N ILE A 30 -12.49 -2.91 3.70
CA ILE A 30 -11.26 -3.67 3.49
C ILE A 30 -10.12 -2.97 4.22
N SER A 31 -9.58 -3.65 5.24
CA SER A 31 -8.49 -3.11 6.09
C SER A 31 -7.12 -3.20 5.40
N ALA A 32 -6.90 -2.40 4.37
CA ALA A 32 -5.58 -2.18 3.79
C ALA A 32 -4.75 -1.16 4.61
N ARG A 33 -3.42 -1.21 4.46
CA ARG A 33 -2.49 -0.30 5.14
C ARG A 33 -1.55 0.36 4.14
N ARG A 34 -0.99 1.52 4.49
CA ARG A 34 0.14 2.10 3.74
C ARG A 34 1.30 1.10 3.72
N GLY A 35 2.10 1.17 2.67
CA GLY A 35 3.35 0.41 2.55
C GLY A 35 4.40 0.81 3.59
N ILE A 36 5.60 0.26 3.41
CA ILE A 36 6.71 0.52 4.35
C ILE A 36 7.16 1.97 4.24
N MET A 37 7.25 2.64 5.38
CA MET A 37 7.67 4.04 5.46
C MET A 37 9.16 4.20 5.15
N SER A 38 9.51 5.31 4.50
CA SER A 38 10.88 5.77 4.35
C SER A 38 11.36 6.43 5.64
N ALA A 39 12.34 5.82 6.32
CA ALA A 39 12.83 6.28 7.62
C ALA A 39 13.35 7.72 7.58
N HIS A 40 14.11 8.08 6.53
CA HIS A 40 14.73 9.39 6.36
C HIS A 40 13.71 10.54 6.15
N ARG A 41 12.47 10.24 5.77
CA ARG A 41 11.39 11.23 5.63
C ARG A 41 10.53 11.38 6.90
N GLN A 42 10.74 10.55 7.91
CA GLN A 42 9.94 10.60 9.13
C GLN A 42 10.29 11.82 10.00
N PRO A 43 9.30 12.43 10.69
CA PRO A 43 9.55 13.60 11.54
C PRO A 43 10.67 13.41 12.58
N ALA A 44 10.83 12.19 13.10
CA ALA A 44 11.87 11.86 14.09
C ALA A 44 13.32 11.99 13.56
N TYR A 45 13.50 12.01 12.24
CA TYR A 45 14.80 12.13 11.57
C TYR A 45 15.05 13.52 10.97
N ARG A 46 14.11 14.47 11.14
CA ARG A 46 14.31 15.86 10.68
C ARG A 46 15.55 16.48 11.33
N GLY A 47 16.43 17.07 10.52
CA GLY A 47 17.66 17.71 10.99
C GLY A 47 18.79 16.75 11.38
N ARG A 48 18.61 15.43 11.18
CA ARG A 48 19.70 14.45 11.29
C ARG A 48 20.42 14.33 9.94
N ASP A 49 21.72 14.09 9.98
CA ASP A 49 22.48 13.68 8.80
C ASP A 49 22.00 12.29 8.35
N ALA A 50 21.41 12.22 7.16
CA ALA A 50 20.92 11.00 6.53
C ALA A 50 21.86 10.51 5.40
N GLY A 51 23.02 11.14 5.24
CA GLY A 51 23.93 10.94 4.12
C GLY A 51 23.41 11.55 2.81
N ASN A 52 24.16 11.29 1.73
CA ASN A 52 23.89 11.81 0.38
C ASN A 52 23.55 10.72 -0.63
N ALA A 53 23.15 9.54 -0.16
CA ALA A 53 22.75 8.45 -1.04
C ALA A 53 21.45 8.80 -1.76
N ASP A 54 21.34 8.40 -3.03
CA ASP A 54 20.08 8.45 -3.76
C ASP A 54 19.14 7.35 -3.22
N LEU A 55 18.02 7.77 -2.63
CA LEU A 55 16.98 6.90 -2.09
C LEU A 55 15.66 7.04 -2.85
N SER A 56 15.69 7.56 -4.09
CA SER A 56 14.50 7.79 -4.92
C SER A 56 13.63 6.53 -5.10
N VAL A 57 14.24 5.35 -5.19
CA VAL A 57 13.51 4.06 -5.27
C VAL A 57 12.77 3.76 -3.96
N THR A 58 13.40 3.99 -2.81
CA THR A 58 12.76 3.82 -1.49
C THR A 58 11.62 4.80 -1.32
N GLU A 59 11.79 6.04 -1.76
CA GLU A 59 10.78 7.09 -1.70
C GLU A 59 9.58 6.76 -2.57
N ARG A 60 9.81 6.35 -3.83
CA ARG A 60 8.77 5.87 -4.73
C ARG A 60 7.99 4.71 -4.10
N LEU A 61 8.68 3.68 -3.60
CA LEU A 61 7.99 2.54 -3.00
C LEU A 61 7.17 2.94 -1.76
N ALA A 62 7.68 3.83 -0.90
CA ALA A 62 6.92 4.32 0.26
C ALA A 62 5.66 5.11 -0.15
N ASP A 63 5.74 5.88 -1.23
CA ASP A 63 4.66 6.74 -1.71
C ASP A 63 3.58 5.93 -2.46
N HIS A 64 3.97 4.89 -3.21
CA HIS A 64 3.09 4.18 -4.14
C HIS A 64 2.60 2.80 -3.66
N THR A 65 3.13 2.26 -2.57
CA THR A 65 2.74 0.91 -2.12
C THR A 65 1.68 0.88 -1.01
N LEU A 66 0.88 -0.17 -1.01
CA LEU A 66 -0.06 -0.51 0.06
C LEU A 66 0.03 -2.02 0.38
N ILE A 67 -0.42 -2.39 1.57
CA ILE A 67 -0.47 -3.76 2.07
C ILE A 67 -1.94 -4.19 2.14
N LEU A 68 -2.27 -5.27 1.44
CA LEU A 68 -3.59 -5.90 1.45
C LEU A 68 -3.77 -6.81 2.67
N PRO A 69 -5.03 -7.09 3.07
CA PRO A 69 -5.31 -8.05 4.13
C PRO A 69 -4.72 -9.43 3.82
N LEU A 70 -3.98 -9.97 4.79
CA LEU A 70 -3.43 -11.32 4.72
C LEU A 70 -3.37 -11.89 6.14
N TYR A 71 -4.21 -12.88 6.41
CA TYR A 71 -4.30 -13.58 7.69
C TYR A 71 -4.87 -14.99 7.47
N HIS A 72 -4.72 -15.87 8.44
CA HIS A 72 -4.98 -17.30 8.25
C HIS A 72 -6.47 -17.66 8.14
N GLN A 73 -7.38 -16.78 8.56
CA GLN A 73 -8.82 -16.93 8.36
C GLN A 73 -9.35 -16.21 7.10
N LEU A 74 -8.48 -15.68 6.23
CA LEU A 74 -8.93 -15.01 5.01
C LEU A 74 -9.53 -16.07 4.07
N GLU A 75 -10.84 -16.01 3.84
CA GLU A 75 -11.52 -16.96 2.97
C GLU A 75 -11.44 -16.55 1.50
N ASP A 76 -11.77 -17.48 0.60
CA ASP A 76 -11.81 -17.20 -0.84
C ASP A 76 -12.77 -16.04 -1.16
N ALA A 77 -13.91 -15.97 -0.47
CA ALA A 77 -14.87 -14.87 -0.63
C ALA A 77 -14.32 -13.51 -0.16
N ASP A 78 -13.51 -13.48 0.91
CA ASP A 78 -12.86 -12.25 1.36
C ASP A 78 -11.82 -11.78 0.35
N ARG A 79 -11.03 -12.73 -0.19
CA ARG A 79 -10.06 -12.43 -1.26
C ARG A 79 -10.78 -11.89 -2.48
N ASP A 80 -11.88 -12.51 -2.89
CA ASP A 80 -12.64 -12.08 -4.07
C ASP A 80 -13.24 -10.68 -3.84
N ARG A 81 -13.75 -10.37 -2.64
CA ARG A 81 -14.16 -9.01 -2.24
C ARG A 81 -13.04 -7.98 -2.40
N VAL A 82 -11.81 -8.33 -2.01
CA VAL A 82 -10.64 -7.46 -2.19
C VAL A 82 -10.35 -7.23 -3.67
N ILE A 83 -10.33 -8.30 -4.47
CA ILE A 83 -10.07 -8.23 -5.91
C ILE A 83 -11.13 -7.38 -6.61
N ASP A 84 -12.40 -7.62 -6.33
CA ASP A 84 -13.53 -6.93 -6.96
C ASP A 84 -13.57 -5.45 -6.59
N SER A 85 -13.22 -5.09 -5.34
CA SER A 85 -13.09 -3.69 -4.95
C SER A 85 -11.96 -2.98 -5.71
N ILE A 86 -10.80 -3.64 -5.89
CA ILE A 86 -9.69 -3.07 -6.68
C ILE A 86 -10.08 -2.92 -8.16
N ARG A 87 -10.79 -3.89 -8.73
CA ARG A 87 -11.30 -3.83 -10.10
C ARG A 87 -12.33 -2.71 -10.29
N ALA A 88 -13.28 -2.59 -9.37
CA ALA A 88 -14.24 -1.49 -9.36
C ALA A 88 -13.54 -0.12 -9.28
N ALA A 89 -12.49 0.00 -8.46
CA ALA A 89 -11.66 1.21 -8.41
C ALA A 89 -10.93 1.47 -9.73
N ALA A 90 -10.51 0.43 -10.45
CA ALA A 90 -9.90 0.51 -11.78
C ALA A 90 -10.91 0.79 -12.91
N GLY A 91 -12.21 0.65 -12.66
CA GLY A 91 -13.27 0.79 -13.66
C GLY A 91 -13.44 -0.42 -14.58
N VAL A 92 -13.05 -1.62 -14.12
CA VAL A 92 -13.18 -2.91 -14.84
C VAL A 92 -13.97 -3.95 -14.07
#